data_AF-A0A3A9DRI5-F1
#
_entry.id   AF-A0A3A9DRI5-F1
#
_cell.length_a   1.000
_cell.length_b   1.000
_cell.length_c   1.000
_cell.angle_alpha   90.00
_cell.angle_beta   90.00
_cell.angle_gamma   90.00
#
_symmetry.space_group_name_H-M   'P 1'
#
loop_
_entity.id
_entity.type
_entity.pdbx_description
1 polymer ?
#
loop_
_entity_poly.entity_id
_entity_poly.type
_entity_poly.pdbx_seq_one_letter_code
_entity_poly.pdbx_strand_id
1 'polypeptide(L)'
;MPVKKKLSRADRKQIEAAISRANRTDQKGISAQDSIPYERMWPDGICRVTGCYYTKTIQFQDINYQLSQNEDKTAIFEGWCDFLNYFDSSIRFQLSFLNLAASQETFARSITIPPQGDDFDNIRSEYTQMLQNQLAKG
;
A
#
# COMPACT_ATOMS: atom_id res chain seq x y z
N MET A 1 -22.89 41.94 39.51
CA MET A 1 -23.22 40.59 39.01
C MET A 1 -23.54 40.69 37.52
N PRO A 2 -22.97 39.86 36.62
CA PRO A 2 -23.22 40.02 35.20
C PRO A 2 -24.63 39.51 34.86
N VAL A 3 -25.42 40.38 34.22
CA VAL A 3 -26.80 40.09 33.81
C VAL A 3 -26.77 39.09 32.65
N LYS A 4 -27.39 37.91 32.82
CA LYS A 4 -27.56 36.92 31.74
C LYS A 4 -28.39 37.55 30.61
N LYS A 5 -27.71 37.94 29.53
CA LYS A 5 -28.34 38.47 28.30
C LYS A 5 -29.24 37.38 27.70
N LYS A 6 -30.56 37.60 27.69
CA LYS A 6 -31.51 36.66 27.06
C LYS A 6 -31.33 36.72 25.55
N LEU A 7 -30.95 35.59 24.95
CA LEU A 7 -30.79 35.42 23.51
C LEU A 7 -32.08 35.82 22.77
N SER A 8 -31.95 36.72 21.79
CA SER A 8 -33.04 37.14 20.92
C SER A 8 -33.51 35.98 20.04
N ARG A 9 -34.74 36.08 19.52
CA ARG A 9 -35.31 35.06 18.62
C ARG A 9 -34.47 34.90 17.34
N ALA A 10 -33.80 35.97 16.90
CA ALA A 10 -32.85 35.95 15.80
C ALA A 10 -31.57 35.15 16.14
N ASP A 11 -31.03 35.34 17.34
CA ASP A 11 -29.82 34.63 17.81
C ASP A 11 -30.09 33.13 17.93
N ARG A 12 -31.26 32.74 18.46
CA ARG A 12 -31.68 31.33 18.54
C ARG A 12 -31.77 30.68 17.16
N LYS A 13 -32.32 31.40 16.17
CA LYS A 13 -32.43 30.92 14.79
C LYS A 13 -31.07 30.77 14.12
N GLN A 14 -30.11 31.66 14.40
CA GLN A 14 -28.74 31.52 13.90
C GLN A 14 -28.00 30.35 14.53
N ILE A 15 -28.17 30.14 15.84
CA ILE A 15 -27.59 29.00 16.55
C ILE A 15 -28.16 27.68 16.02
N GLU A 16 -29.48 27.61 15.81
CA GLU A 16 -30.15 26.43 15.24
C GLU A 16 -29.73 26.16 13.79
N ALA A 17 -29.55 27.21 12.98
CA ALA A 17 -28.98 27.10 11.64
C ALA A 17 -27.52 26.63 11.64
N ALA A 18 -26.72 27.05 12.63
CA ALA A 18 -25.34 26.60 12.79
C ALA A 18 -25.26 25.13 13.25
N ILE A 19 -26.11 24.73 14.20
CA ILE A 19 -26.20 23.34 14.69
C ILE A 19 -26.66 22.41 13.56
N SER A 20 -27.69 22.79 12.78
CA SER A 20 -28.16 21.98 11.65
C SER A 20 -27.14 21.87 10.52
N ARG A 21 -26.32 22.90 10.27
CA ARG A 21 -25.19 22.82 9.34
C ARG A 21 -24.08 21.90 9.88
N ALA A 22 -23.73 22.00 11.15
CA ALA A 22 -22.76 21.11 11.78
C ALA A 22 -23.21 19.64 11.70
N ASN A 23 -24.46 19.36 12.06
CA ASN A 23 -25.05 18.02 12.00
C ASN A 23 -25.15 17.46 10.57
N ARG A 24 -25.25 18.31 9.55
CA ARG A 24 -25.17 17.90 8.13
C ARG A 24 -23.75 17.55 7.69
N THR A 25 -22.75 18.17 8.30
CA THR A 25 -21.33 17.95 7.96
C THR A 25 -20.78 16.70 8.65
N ASP A 26 -21.38 16.32 9.78
CA ASP A 26 -21.04 15.14 10.58
C ASP A 26 -21.66 13.83 10.06
N GLN A 27 -22.47 13.89 8.99
CA GLN A 27 -22.95 12.70 8.26
C GLN A 27 -21.88 12.13 7.31
N LYS A 28 -20.60 12.22 7.66
CA LYS A 28 -19.60 11.36 7.02
C LYS A 28 -19.91 9.95 7.50
N GLY A 29 -20.50 9.14 6.63
CA GLY A 29 -20.65 7.71 6.88
C GLY A 29 -19.29 7.14 7.28
N ILE A 30 -19.30 6.24 8.27
CA ILE A 30 -18.10 5.53 8.73
C ILE A 30 -17.40 4.98 7.50
N SER A 31 -16.21 5.49 7.21
CA SER A 31 -15.45 5.00 6.07
C SER A 31 -15.00 3.57 6.36
N ALA A 32 -14.70 2.80 5.32
CA ALA A 32 -14.10 1.48 5.51
C ALA A 32 -12.77 1.55 6.29
N GLN A 33 -12.09 2.70 6.28
CA GLN A 33 -10.89 2.94 7.06
C GLN A 33 -11.22 3.15 8.55
N ASP A 34 -12.32 3.84 8.86
CA ASP A 34 -12.78 4.11 10.24
C ASP A 34 -13.30 2.85 10.94
N SER A 35 -13.62 1.79 10.20
CA SER A 35 -14.04 0.50 10.77
C SER A 35 -12.88 -0.43 11.09
N ILE A 36 -11.64 -0.12 10.68
CA ILE A 36 -10.47 -0.97 10.96
C ILE A 36 -10.01 -0.70 12.39
N PRO A 37 -10.03 -1.70 13.29
CA PRO A 37 -9.75 -1.49 14.71
C PRO A 37 -8.23 -1.41 14.96
N TYR A 38 -7.65 -0.22 14.79
CA TYR A 38 -6.30 0.11 15.26
C TYR A 38 -6.24 1.53 15.83
N GLU A 39 -5.38 1.76 16.83
CA GLU A 39 -5.24 3.07 17.48
C GLU A 39 -4.39 4.04 16.64
N ARG A 40 -3.30 3.55 16.04
CA ARG A 40 -2.37 4.40 15.26
C ARG A 40 -1.51 3.59 14.29
N MET A 41 -1.36 4.09 13.07
CA MET A 41 -0.39 3.63 12.08
C MET A 41 0.73 4.66 11.94
N TRP A 42 1.98 4.22 11.98
CA TRP A 42 3.15 5.05 11.69
C TRP A 42 3.64 4.84 10.24
N PRO A 43 4.30 5.84 9.63
CA PRO A 43 4.81 5.74 8.26
C PRO A 43 5.83 4.62 8.03
N ASP A 44 6.46 4.12 9.09
CA ASP A 44 7.47 3.06 9.05
C ASP A 44 6.88 1.64 9.10
N GLY A 45 5.54 1.52 9.04
CA GLY A 45 4.85 0.24 9.05
C GLY A 45 4.49 -0.27 10.43
N ILE A 46 4.85 0.44 11.52
CA ILE A 46 4.40 0.07 12.87
C ILE A 46 2.92 0.43 13.02
N CYS A 47 2.14 -0.48 13.57
CA CYS A 47 0.74 -0.27 13.90
C CYS A 47 0.50 -0.61 15.38
N ARG A 48 -0.08 0.33 16.12
CA ARG A 48 -0.60 0.08 17.47
C ARG A 48 -2.06 -0.33 17.35
N VAL A 49 -2.35 -1.58 17.69
CA VAL A 49 -3.71 -2.12 17.58
C VAL A 49 -4.51 -1.78 18.83
N THR A 50 -3.97 -2.12 20.02
CA THR A 50 -4.58 -1.74 21.31
C THR A 50 -3.54 -1.75 22.42
N GLY A 51 -3.56 -0.78 23.34
CA GLY A 51 -2.76 -0.83 24.57
C GLY A 51 -1.27 -1.08 24.31
N CYS A 52 -0.78 -2.28 24.65
CA CYS A 52 0.61 -2.72 24.43
C CYS A 52 0.79 -3.70 23.25
N TYR A 53 -0.23 -3.92 22.43
CA TYR A 53 -0.18 -4.79 21.26
C TYR A 53 0.14 -4.00 19.98
N TYR A 54 1.26 -4.38 19.36
CA TYR A 54 1.79 -3.74 18.16
C TYR A 54 2.00 -4.78 17.06
N THR A 55 1.81 -4.36 15.81
CA THR A 55 2.21 -5.12 14.62
C THR A 55 3.17 -4.27 13.79
N LYS A 56 3.97 -4.94 12.96
CA LYS A 56 4.86 -4.28 12.00
C LYS A 56 4.66 -4.89 10.63
N THR A 57 4.38 -4.04 9.65
CA THR A 57 4.31 -4.43 8.24
C THR A 57 5.63 -4.10 7.57
N ILE A 58 6.17 -5.08 6.84
CA ILE A 58 7.42 -4.92 6.08
C ILE A 58 7.09 -5.23 4.63
N GLN A 59 7.49 -4.33 3.73
CA GLN A 59 7.43 -4.56 2.29
C GLN A 59 8.75 -5.15 1.83
N PHE A 60 8.67 -6.22 1.05
CA PHE A 60 9.81 -6.79 0.32
C PHE A 60 9.52 -6.72 -1.18
N GLN A 61 10.58 -6.72 -1.98
CA GLN A 61 10.49 -6.77 -3.43
C GLN A 61 10.37 -8.22 -3.91
N ASP A 62 9.73 -8.40 -5.05
CA ASP A 62 9.66 -9.70 -5.70
C ASP A 62 11.04 -10.11 -6.23
N ILE A 63 11.31 -11.41 -6.22
CA ILE A 63 12.51 -12.01 -6.77
C ILE A 63 12.12 -13.03 -7.83
N ASN A 64 12.82 -13.03 -8.97
CA ASN A 64 12.55 -13.97 -10.06
C ASN A 64 13.05 -15.38 -9.72
N TYR A 65 12.37 -16.06 -8.80
CA TYR A 65 12.78 -17.38 -8.30
C TYR A 65 12.92 -18.41 -9.42
N GLN A 66 12.08 -18.37 -10.46
CA GLN A 66 12.15 -19.33 -11.56
C GLN A 66 13.42 -19.18 -12.41
N LEU A 67 13.86 -17.94 -12.65
CA LEU A 67 15.03 -17.61 -13.48
C LEU A 67 16.35 -17.58 -12.69
N SER A 68 16.29 -17.64 -11.36
CA SER A 68 17.47 -17.72 -10.50
C SER A 68 18.31 -18.97 -10.76
N GLN A 69 19.61 -18.86 -10.46
CA GLN A 69 20.54 -19.99 -10.49
C GLN A 69 20.17 -21.03 -9.42
N ASN A 70 20.64 -22.27 -9.57
CA ASN A 70 20.27 -23.36 -8.66
C ASN A 70 20.81 -23.12 -7.24
N GLU A 71 21.97 -22.51 -7.14
CA GLU A 71 22.61 -22.10 -5.89
C GLU A 71 21.74 -21.05 -5.17
N ASP A 72 21.28 -20.03 -5.89
CA ASP A 72 20.40 -18.98 -5.35
C ASP A 72 19.05 -19.56 -4.89
N LYS A 73 18.46 -20.47 -5.67
CA LYS A 73 17.20 -21.15 -5.31
C LYS A 73 17.34 -21.90 -3.99
N THR A 74 18.43 -22.64 -3.83
CA THR A 74 18.74 -23.36 -2.59
C THR A 74 18.88 -22.40 -1.41
N ALA A 75 19.64 -21.32 -1.57
CA ALA A 75 19.84 -20.32 -0.52
C ALA A 75 18.52 -19.62 -0.11
N ILE A 76 17.67 -19.29 -1.08
CA ILE A 76 16.34 -18.71 -0.83
C ILE A 76 15.46 -19.70 -0.07
N PHE A 77 15.47 -20.97 -0.45
CA PHE A 77 14.68 -22.01 0.20
C PHE A 77 15.13 -22.24 1.65
N GLU A 78 16.43 -22.36 1.89
CA GLU A 78 17.00 -22.51 3.23
C GLU A 78 16.67 -21.31 4.12
N GLY A 79 16.87 -20.09 3.61
CA GLY A 79 16.51 -18.87 4.35
C GLY A 79 15.02 -18.78 4.67
N TRP A 80 14.15 -19.28 3.78
CA TRP A 80 12.71 -19.36 4.04
C TRP A 80 12.36 -20.36 5.14
N CYS A 81 13.01 -21.54 5.15
CA CYS A 81 12.86 -22.52 6.22
C CYS A 81 13.30 -21.96 7.58
N ASP A 82 14.44 -21.29 7.63
CA ASP A 82 14.94 -20.65 8.85
C ASP A 82 13.98 -19.56 9.34
N PHE A 83 13.46 -18.73 8.45
CA PHE A 83 12.47 -17.71 8.79
C PHE A 83 11.20 -18.29 9.40
N LEU A 84 10.65 -19.36 8.82
CA LEU A 84 9.46 -20.02 9.37
C LEU A 84 9.70 -20.63 10.74
N ASN A 85 10.90 -21.15 10.97
CA ASN A 85 11.30 -21.74 12.25
C ASN A 85 11.75 -20.71 13.30
N TYR A 86 12.02 -19.47 12.88
CA TYR A 86 12.48 -18.41 13.77
C TYR A 86 11.41 -17.97 14.78
N PHE A 87 10.14 -17.99 14.40
CA PHE A 87 9.04 -17.55 15.26
C PHE A 87 8.55 -18.67 16.17
N ASP A 88 8.50 -18.39 17.47
CA ASP A 88 7.77 -19.24 18.40
C ASP A 88 6.24 -19.01 18.28
N SER A 89 5.47 -19.77 19.05
CA SER A 89 3.99 -19.67 19.04
C SER A 89 3.44 -18.36 19.59
N SER A 90 4.27 -17.46 20.13
CA SER A 90 3.86 -16.16 20.65
C SER A 90 3.73 -15.09 19.56
N ILE A 91 4.36 -15.30 18.39
CA ILE A 91 4.35 -14.34 17.29
C ILE A 91 3.40 -14.81 16.19
N ARG A 92 2.43 -13.96 15.85
CA ARG A 92 1.55 -14.17 14.69
C ARG A 92 2.08 -13.36 13.53
N PHE A 93 2.34 -14.04 12.41
CA PHE A 93 2.67 -13.37 11.15
C PHE A 93 1.67 -13.76 10.07
N GLN A 94 1.54 -12.89 9.08
CA GLN A 94 0.68 -13.08 7.93
C GLN A 94 1.45 -12.63 6.69
N LEU A 95 1.30 -13.37 5.60
CA LEU A 95 1.78 -12.97 4.29
C LEU A 95 0.61 -12.36 3.50
N SER A 96 0.85 -11.20 2.89
CA SER A 96 -0.09 -10.54 2.00
C SER A 96 0.55 -10.42 0.62
N PHE A 97 0.00 -11.13 -0.34
CA PHE A 97 0.47 -11.11 -1.72
C PHE A 97 -0.44 -10.21 -2.55
N LEU A 98 0.14 -9.18 -3.15
CA LEU A 98 -0.55 -8.34 -4.13
C LEU A 98 -0.27 -8.91 -5.51
N ASN A 99 -1.21 -9.70 -6.03
CA ASN A 99 -1.13 -10.14 -7.43
C ASN A 99 -1.58 -8.98 -8.32
N LEU A 100 -0.62 -8.18 -8.75
CA LEU A 100 -0.82 -7.15 -9.76
C LEU A 100 -0.72 -7.83 -11.13
N ALA A 101 -1.87 -8.17 -11.71
CA ALA A 101 -1.95 -8.44 -13.14
C ALA A 101 -1.75 -7.12 -13.89
N ALA A 102 -0.51 -6.63 -13.95
CA ALA A 102 -0.19 -5.61 -14.92
C ALA A 102 -0.43 -6.25 -16.29
N SER A 103 -1.36 -5.69 -17.08
CA SER A 103 -1.57 -6.22 -18.42
C SER A 103 -0.22 -6.21 -19.14
N GLN A 104 0.12 -7.34 -19.77
CA GLN A 104 1.36 -7.45 -20.53
C GLN A 104 1.55 -6.26 -21.47
N GLU A 105 0.46 -5.70 -22.01
CA GLU A 105 0.48 -4.49 -22.83
C GLU A 105 0.96 -3.23 -22.09
N THR A 106 0.54 -3.01 -20.83
CA THR A 106 0.94 -1.83 -20.06
C THR A 106 2.41 -1.91 -19.67
N PHE A 107 2.89 -3.10 -19.33
CA PHE A 107 4.30 -3.34 -19.00
C PHE A 107 5.20 -3.41 -20.24
N ALA A 108 4.71 -3.99 -21.35
CA ALA A 108 5.42 -3.96 -22.63
C ALA A 108 5.62 -2.51 -23.11
N ARG A 109 4.65 -1.62 -22.87
CA ARG A 109 4.80 -0.19 -23.18
C ARG A 109 5.82 0.51 -22.29
N SER A 110 5.99 0.11 -21.02
CA SER A 110 6.95 0.77 -20.12
C SER A 110 8.40 0.34 -20.37
N ILE A 111 8.63 -0.86 -20.90
CA ILE A 111 9.96 -1.38 -21.23
C ILE A 111 10.39 -1.09 -22.68
N THR A 112 9.43 -0.70 -23.54
CA THR A 112 9.72 -0.42 -24.95
C THR A 112 10.54 0.86 -25.03
N ILE A 113 11.74 0.78 -25.60
CA ILE A 113 12.59 1.95 -25.84
C ILE A 113 12.17 2.54 -27.20
N PRO A 114 11.59 3.76 -27.24
CA PRO A 114 11.16 4.34 -28.50
C PRO A 114 12.36 4.69 -29.39
N PRO A 115 12.22 4.59 -30.73
CA PRO A 115 13.24 5.05 -31.66
C PRO A 115 13.42 6.57 -31.55
N GLN A 116 14.65 7.03 -31.74
CA GLN A 116 15.02 8.45 -31.70
C GLN A 116 15.38 9.00 -33.09
N GLY A 117 15.43 8.15 -34.12
CA GLY A 117 15.81 8.52 -35.48
C GLY A 117 17.31 8.70 -35.65
N ASP A 118 18.11 8.03 -34.83
CA ASP A 118 19.58 8.07 -34.88
C ASP A 118 20.17 6.67 -35.20
N ASP A 119 21.49 6.62 -35.39
CA ASP A 119 22.21 5.40 -35.77
C ASP A 119 22.15 4.27 -34.70
N PHE A 120 21.67 4.56 -33.49
CA PHE A 120 21.51 3.59 -32.41
C PHE A 120 20.12 2.94 -32.37
N ASP A 121 19.20 3.31 -33.25
CA ASP A 121 17.84 2.73 -33.26
C ASP A 121 17.83 1.22 -33.45
N ASN A 122 18.80 0.67 -34.20
CA ASN A 122 18.94 -0.79 -34.32
C ASN A 122 19.33 -1.45 -32.99
N ILE A 123 20.16 -0.79 -32.18
CA ILE A 123 20.54 -1.32 -30.86
C ILE A 123 19.35 -1.21 -29.90
N ARG A 124 18.58 -0.11 -29.96
CA ARG A 124 17.38 0.08 -29.14
C ARG A 124 16.31 -0.98 -29.43
N SER A 125 16.13 -1.37 -30.69
CA SER A 125 15.18 -2.42 -31.08
C SER A 125 15.62 -3.80 -30.58
N GLU A 126 16.88 -4.17 -30.77
CA GLU A 126 17.45 -5.43 -30.26
C GLU A 126 17.35 -5.54 -28.74
N TYR A 127 17.68 -4.45 -28.02
CA TYR A 127 17.61 -4.43 -26.56
C TYR A 127 16.17 -4.52 -26.05
N THR A 128 15.24 -3.81 -26.69
CA THR A 128 13.80 -3.93 -26.39
C THR A 128 13.32 -5.37 -26.59
N GLN A 129 13.76 -6.04 -27.65
CA GLN A 129 13.40 -7.43 -27.92
C GLN A 129 14.03 -8.40 -26.91
N MET A 130 15.27 -8.17 -26.48
CA MET A 130 15.90 -8.93 -25.40
C MET A 130 15.11 -8.81 -24.09
N LEU A 131 14.72 -7.59 -23.70
CA LEU A 131 13.93 -7.33 -22.50
C LEU A 131 12.57 -8.03 -22.55
N GLN A 132 11.88 -7.96 -23.69
CA GLN A 132 10.61 -8.68 -23.91
C GLN A 132 10.78 -10.20 -23.78
N ASN A 133 11.85 -10.76 -24.34
CA ASN A 133 12.13 -12.20 -24.26
C ASN A 133 12.48 -12.67 -22.85
N GLN A 134 13.14 -11.84 -22.04
CA GLN A 134 13.40 -12.15 -20.63
C GLN A 134 12.11 -12.16 -19.81
N LEU A 135 11.22 -11.22 -20.08
CA LEU A 135 9.91 -11.14 -19.43
C LEU A 135 8.99 -12.30 -19.81
N ALA A 136 9.01 -12.76 -21.07
CA ALA A 136 8.20 -13.90 -21.48
C ALA A 136 8.60 -15.24 -20.80
N LYS A 137 9.77 -15.28 -20.15
CA LYS A 137 10.28 -16.44 -19.43
C LYS A 137 9.99 -16.40 -17.91
N GLY A 138 9.45 -15.30 -17.40
CA GLY A 138 8.98 -15.14 -16.01
C GLY A 138 7.46 -15.06 -15.94
#